data_AF-A0A535A6S4-F1
#
_entry.id   AF-A0A535A6S4-F1
#
_cell.length_a   1.000
_cell.length_b   1.000
_cell.length_c   1.000
_cell.angle_alpha   90.00
_cell.angle_beta   90.00
_cell.angle_gamma   90.00
#
_symmetry.space_group_name_H-M   'P 1'
#
loop_
_entity.id
_entity.type
_entity.pdbx_description
1 polymer ?
#
loop_
_entity_poly.entity_id
_entity_poly.type
_entity_poly.pdbx_seq_one_letter_code
_entity_poly.pdbx_strand_id
1 'polypeptide(L)'
;MSKRSNRDTAARAEARRRARLAAQGRAPDDDQETDDAATAARAPLPGLLQRIFPPAPPIPGKPDPLAGFHYAGRWRALVSSLWLIPRNPIAGAGMGVVWAAAWISTYLYGQTLPGTIASFVSFGSLVAAGWIGWQRPWLYGLTASVIGYAIFSPFFVLYVGPQVASQGGSTSAIAEFLAVNGTMQAVIGSLAGFYGGYLRRRMADPTLRRATPQSRRR
;
A
#
# COMPACT_ATOMS: atom_id res chain seq x y z
N MET A 1 39.76 31.50 15.86
CA MET A 1 39.02 32.41 14.95
C MET A 1 38.71 31.79 13.57
N SER A 2 38.34 30.51 13.45
CA SER A 2 38.20 29.81 12.14
C SER A 2 36.75 29.58 11.64
N LYS A 3 35.75 29.63 12.52
CA LYS A 3 34.35 29.28 12.17
C LYS A 3 33.59 30.32 11.33
N ARG A 4 34.01 31.59 11.30
CA ARG A 4 33.36 32.65 10.48
C ARG A 4 33.68 32.50 8.99
N SER A 5 34.92 32.18 8.65
CA SER A 5 35.38 32.00 7.26
C SER A 5 34.59 30.92 6.51
N ASN A 6 34.28 29.79 7.16
CA ASN A 6 33.53 28.69 6.54
C ASN A 6 32.04 29.01 6.31
N ARG A 7 31.45 29.90 7.11
CA ARG A 7 30.07 30.34 6.90
C ARG A 7 29.97 31.30 5.72
N ASP A 8 30.95 32.19 5.58
CA ASP A 8 30.99 33.14 4.46
C ASP A 8 31.28 32.44 3.12
N THR A 9 32.11 31.39 3.11
CA THR A 9 32.35 30.58 1.91
C THR A 9 31.12 29.74 1.53
N ALA A 10 30.42 29.17 2.51
CA ALA A 10 29.16 28.46 2.28
C ALA A 10 28.07 29.38 1.73
N ALA A 11 27.91 30.58 2.30
CA ALA A 11 26.93 31.57 1.83
C ALA A 11 27.20 32.04 0.40
N ARG A 12 28.47 32.24 0.02
CA ARG A 12 28.84 32.59 -1.36
C ARG A 12 28.62 31.45 -2.35
N ALA A 13 28.87 30.21 -1.94
CA ALA A 13 28.59 29.03 -2.76
C ALA A 13 27.08 28.87 -2.99
N GLU A 14 26.27 29.11 -1.96
CA GLU A 14 24.82 29.03 -2.03
C GLU A 14 24.22 30.15 -2.89
N ALA A 15 24.73 31.38 -2.80
CA ALA A 15 24.33 32.49 -3.66
C ALA A 15 24.63 32.22 -5.14
N ARG A 16 25.78 31.62 -5.46
CA ARG A 16 26.13 31.21 -6.83
C ARG A 16 25.24 30.09 -7.34
N ARG A 17 24.84 29.15 -6.48
CA ARG A 17 23.87 28.10 -6.81
C ARG A 17 22.50 28.69 -7.13
N ARG A 18 22.02 29.65 -6.33
CA ARG A 18 20.74 30.35 -6.56
C ARG A 18 20.75 31.18 -7.84
N ALA A 19 21.85 31.89 -8.14
CA ALA A 19 21.99 32.65 -9.38
C ALA A 19 21.96 31.75 -10.63
N ARG A 20 22.55 30.54 -10.56
CA ARG A 20 22.49 29.56 -11.66
C ARG A 20 21.09 28.99 -11.87
N LEU A 21 20.34 28.77 -10.79
CA LEU A 21 18.95 28.28 -10.86
C LEU A 21 18.01 29.34 -11.44
N ALA A 22 18.19 30.61 -11.03
CA ALA A 22 17.45 31.74 -11.59
C ALA A 22 17.75 31.97 -13.08
N ALA A 23 19.02 31.82 -13.50
CA ALA A 23 19.40 31.91 -14.92
C ALA A 23 18.86 30.75 -15.78
N GLN A 24 18.51 29.62 -15.18
CA GLN A 24 17.83 28.49 -15.84
C GLN A 24 16.30 28.63 -15.85
N GLY A 25 15.75 29.76 -15.39
CA GLY A 25 14.31 30.00 -15.34
C GLY A 25 13.58 29.14 -14.30
N ARG A 26 14.29 28.47 -13.39
CA ARG A 26 13.70 27.75 -12.26
C ARG A 26 13.50 28.72 -11.10
N ALA A 27 12.26 29.17 -10.90
CA ALA A 27 11.87 29.86 -9.67
C ALA A 27 12.00 28.90 -8.47
N PRO A 28 12.34 29.37 -7.26
CA PRO A 28 12.53 28.51 -6.09
C PRO A 28 11.22 27.98 -5.47
N ASP A 29 10.06 28.28 -6.06
CA ASP A 29 8.74 27.91 -5.50
C ASP A 29 8.12 26.64 -6.12
N ASP A 30 8.69 26.05 -7.18
CA ASP A 30 8.12 24.86 -7.84
C ASP A 30 8.54 23.52 -7.20
N ASP A 31 9.44 23.54 -6.21
CA ASP A 31 9.93 22.31 -5.57
C ASP A 31 9.02 21.79 -4.43
N GLN A 32 7.97 22.53 -4.04
CA GLN A 32 7.00 22.07 -3.03
C GLN A 32 5.82 21.27 -3.60
N GLU A 33 5.46 21.46 -4.88
CA GLU A 33 4.27 20.83 -5.48
C GLU A 33 4.54 19.42 -6.05
N THR A 34 5.80 19.11 -6.35
CA THR A 34 6.23 17.82 -6.89
C THR A 34 6.58 16.78 -5.83
N ASP A 35 6.67 17.18 -4.56
CA ASP A 35 7.20 16.31 -3.52
C ASP A 35 6.15 15.31 -2.99
N ASP A 36 4.83 15.50 -3.17
CA ASP A 36 3.82 14.63 -2.50
C ASP A 36 3.58 13.27 -3.17
N ALA A 37 3.65 13.19 -4.50
CA ALA A 37 3.63 11.90 -5.23
C ALA A 37 4.90 11.07 -4.94
N ALA A 38 6.03 11.76 -4.69
CA ALA A 38 7.25 11.16 -4.18
C ALA A 38 7.16 10.86 -2.68
N THR A 39 6.49 11.70 -1.87
CA THR A 39 6.38 11.62 -0.40
C THR A 39 5.46 10.48 0.05
N ALA A 40 4.42 10.15 -0.71
CA ALA A 40 3.65 8.93 -0.50
C ALA A 40 4.48 7.64 -0.72
N ALA A 41 5.57 7.72 -1.49
CA ALA A 41 6.57 6.65 -1.62
C ALA A 41 7.76 6.78 -0.63
N ARG A 42 7.83 7.89 0.12
CA ARG A 42 8.96 8.31 0.97
C ARG A 42 8.64 8.31 2.46
N ALA A 43 7.52 7.74 2.91
CA ALA A 43 7.33 7.51 4.34
C ALA A 43 8.52 6.65 4.82
N PRO A 44 9.44 7.18 5.64
CA PRO A 44 10.63 6.43 6.02
C PRO A 44 10.17 5.27 6.89
N LEU A 45 10.25 4.06 6.35
CA LEU A 45 10.12 2.85 7.15
C LEU A 45 11.16 2.94 8.30
N PRO A 46 10.88 2.41 9.50
CA PRO A 46 11.91 2.32 10.54
C PRO A 46 13.14 1.56 10.02
N GLY A 47 14.34 1.90 10.48
CA GLY A 47 15.62 1.54 9.82
C GLY A 47 15.83 0.05 9.51
N LEU A 48 15.24 -0.88 10.29
CA LEU A 48 15.25 -2.31 9.97
C LEU A 48 14.41 -2.64 8.72
N LEU A 49 13.22 -2.06 8.61
CA LEU A 49 12.33 -2.25 7.47
C LEU A 49 12.86 -1.59 6.20
N GLN A 50 13.65 -0.50 6.29
CA GLN A 50 14.34 0.06 5.12
C GLN A 50 15.42 -0.88 4.57
N ARG A 51 16.06 -1.68 5.44
CA ARG A 51 17.07 -2.66 5.02
C ARG A 51 16.44 -3.86 4.31
N ILE A 52 15.24 -4.28 4.75
CA ILE A 52 14.50 -5.41 4.17
C ILE A 52 13.72 -4.96 2.93
N PHE A 53 13.11 -3.78 2.97
CA PHE A 53 12.34 -3.16 1.89
C PHE A 53 12.91 -1.78 1.56
N PRO A 54 13.96 -1.71 0.73
CA PRO A 54 14.49 -0.42 0.32
C PRO A 54 13.42 0.38 -0.43
N PRO A 55 13.34 1.70 -0.25
CA PRO A 55 12.29 2.53 -0.82
C PRO A 55 12.22 2.33 -2.33
N ALA A 56 11.09 1.83 -2.81
CA ALA A 56 10.90 1.52 -4.21
C ALA A 56 10.62 2.82 -5.00
N PRO A 57 11.23 3.01 -6.18
CA PRO A 57 11.06 4.23 -6.97
C PRO A 57 9.61 4.41 -7.43
N PRO A 58 9.18 5.67 -7.67
CA PRO A 58 7.87 5.94 -8.26
C PRO A 58 7.77 5.30 -9.64
N ILE A 59 6.57 4.86 -10.02
CA ILE A 59 6.34 4.16 -11.30
C ILE A 59 6.42 5.18 -12.44
N PRO A 60 7.28 4.99 -13.47
CA PRO A 60 7.42 5.92 -14.57
C PRO A 60 6.11 6.11 -15.36
N GLY A 61 5.82 7.36 -15.76
CA GLY A 61 4.76 7.69 -16.73
C GLY A 61 3.32 7.52 -16.22
N LYS A 62 3.10 7.39 -14.91
CA LYS A 62 1.75 7.32 -14.36
C LYS A 62 1.20 8.69 -13.97
N PRO A 63 -0.10 8.94 -14.21
CA PRO A 63 -0.73 10.20 -13.83
C PRO A 63 -0.74 10.38 -12.31
N ASP A 64 -0.74 11.65 -11.88
CA ASP A 64 -0.84 11.98 -10.46
C ASP A 64 -2.11 11.35 -9.86
N PRO A 65 -1.98 10.47 -8.85
CA PRO A 65 -3.13 9.85 -8.21
C PRO A 65 -4.10 10.85 -7.62
N LEU A 66 -3.65 12.04 -7.21
CA LEU A 66 -4.48 13.05 -6.53
C LEU A 66 -4.92 14.20 -7.44
N ALA A 67 -4.88 14.01 -8.76
CA ALA A 67 -5.35 15.00 -9.71
C ALA A 67 -6.81 15.44 -9.43
N GLY A 68 -7.01 16.72 -9.10
CA GLY A 68 -8.31 17.30 -8.74
C GLY A 68 -8.70 17.18 -7.26
N PHE A 69 -7.75 16.83 -6.37
CA PHE A 69 -7.95 16.83 -4.93
C PHE A 69 -7.54 18.18 -4.33
N HIS A 70 -8.50 18.93 -3.76
CA HIS A 70 -8.28 20.32 -3.33
C HIS A 70 -8.35 20.54 -1.80
N TYR A 71 -8.37 19.48 -0.98
CA TYR A 71 -8.51 19.65 0.46
C TYR A 71 -7.16 19.98 1.14
N ALA A 72 -7.08 21.14 1.81
CA ALA A 72 -5.87 21.64 2.48
C ALA A 72 -5.91 21.60 4.02
N GLY A 73 -6.90 20.95 4.64
CA GLY A 73 -7.06 20.92 6.10
C GLY A 73 -6.14 19.92 6.83
N ARG A 74 -6.18 19.93 8.18
CA ARG A 74 -5.37 19.06 9.07
C ARG A 74 -5.51 17.56 8.76
N TRP A 75 -6.66 17.14 8.22
CA TRP A 75 -6.96 15.75 7.90
C TRP A 75 -6.60 15.35 6.46
N ARG A 76 -5.79 16.14 5.75
CA ARG A 76 -5.49 15.94 4.32
C ARG A 76 -5.03 14.53 3.99
N ALA A 77 -4.20 13.92 4.84
CA ALA A 77 -3.72 12.55 4.65
C ALA A 77 -4.85 11.50 4.68
N LEU A 78 -5.85 11.69 5.54
CA LEU A 78 -7.01 10.80 5.65
C LEU A 78 -7.98 11.06 4.49
N VAL A 79 -8.32 12.33 4.24
CA VAL A 79 -9.28 12.70 3.19
C VAL A 79 -8.76 12.32 1.81
N SER A 80 -7.46 12.52 1.53
CA SER A 80 -6.84 12.07 0.27
C SER A 80 -6.88 10.55 0.12
N SER A 81 -6.73 9.79 1.20
CA SER A 81 -6.85 8.34 1.18
C SER A 81 -8.29 7.91 0.86
N LEU A 82 -9.27 8.47 1.57
CA LEU A 82 -10.70 8.18 1.33
C LEU A 82 -11.13 8.55 -0.09
N TRP A 83 -10.59 9.63 -0.64
CA TRP A 83 -10.88 10.10 -1.99
C TRP A 83 -10.33 9.16 -3.10
N LEU A 84 -9.33 8.34 -2.80
CA LEU A 84 -8.76 7.36 -3.73
C LEU A 84 -9.56 6.05 -3.81
N ILE A 85 -10.25 5.67 -2.73
CA ILE A 85 -11.06 4.44 -2.66
C ILE A 85 -12.10 4.38 -3.80
N PRO A 86 -12.97 5.39 -4.00
CA PRO A 86 -14.01 5.31 -5.04
C PRO A 86 -13.47 5.39 -6.46
N ARG A 87 -12.24 5.89 -6.67
CA ARG A 87 -11.62 5.98 -8.00
C ARG A 87 -11.08 4.66 -8.52
N ASN A 88 -10.87 3.68 -7.66
CA ASN A 88 -10.45 2.35 -8.05
C ASN A 88 -11.18 1.27 -7.24
N PRO A 89 -12.49 1.08 -7.49
CA PRO A 89 -13.30 0.15 -6.74
C PRO A 89 -12.86 -1.30 -6.95
N ILE A 90 -12.25 -1.62 -8.11
CA ILE A 90 -11.75 -2.95 -8.42
C ILE A 90 -10.59 -3.33 -7.47
N ALA A 91 -9.65 -2.41 -7.25
CA ALA A 91 -8.51 -2.65 -6.37
C ALA A 91 -8.91 -2.87 -4.90
N GLY A 92 -9.95 -2.18 -4.43
CA GLY A 92 -10.48 -2.34 -3.07
C GLY A 92 -11.59 -3.38 -3.01
N ALA A 93 -12.80 -2.98 -3.39
CA ALA A 93 -14.02 -3.80 -3.29
C ALA A 93 -13.96 -5.07 -4.15
N GLY A 94 -13.49 -4.98 -5.40
CA GLY A 94 -13.40 -6.14 -6.29
C GLY A 94 -12.51 -7.24 -5.71
N MET A 95 -11.31 -6.88 -5.26
CA MET A 95 -10.42 -7.83 -4.58
C MET A 95 -10.93 -8.28 -3.21
N GLY A 96 -11.67 -7.44 -2.49
CA GLY A 96 -12.34 -7.83 -1.25
C GLY A 96 -13.41 -8.91 -1.47
N VAL A 97 -14.17 -8.84 -2.56
CA VAL A 97 -15.15 -9.88 -2.93
C VAL A 97 -14.44 -11.19 -3.28
N VAL A 98 -13.37 -11.13 -4.08
CA VAL A 98 -12.56 -12.32 -4.42
C VAL A 98 -11.97 -12.94 -3.16
N TRP A 99 -11.44 -12.12 -2.25
CA TRP A 99 -10.95 -12.55 -0.96
C TRP A 99 -12.02 -13.29 -0.15
N ALA A 100 -13.22 -12.70 -0.04
CA ALA A 100 -14.30 -13.26 0.75
C ALA A 100 -14.79 -14.60 0.17
N ALA A 101 -15.01 -14.67 -1.14
CA ALA A 101 -15.44 -15.90 -1.82
C ALA A 101 -14.41 -17.02 -1.65
N ALA A 102 -13.12 -16.69 -1.79
CA ALA A 102 -12.03 -17.63 -1.56
C ALA A 102 -11.99 -18.08 -0.09
N TRP A 103 -12.09 -17.16 0.86
CA TRP A 103 -12.07 -17.47 2.29
C TRP A 103 -13.25 -18.34 2.71
N ILE A 104 -14.46 -18.05 2.22
CA ILE A 104 -15.64 -18.92 2.40
C ILE A 104 -15.37 -20.31 1.84
N SER A 105 -14.75 -20.40 0.66
CA SER A 105 -14.41 -21.69 0.05
C SER A 105 -13.41 -22.49 0.89
N THR A 106 -12.48 -21.83 1.59
CA THR A 106 -11.58 -22.53 2.54
C THR A 106 -12.35 -23.17 3.71
N TYR A 107 -13.43 -22.53 4.18
CA TYR A 107 -14.29 -23.07 5.23
C TYR A 107 -15.14 -24.23 4.73
N LEU A 108 -15.69 -24.13 3.52
CA LEU A 108 -16.56 -25.17 2.94
C LEU A 108 -15.79 -26.41 2.48
N TYR A 109 -14.57 -26.23 1.96
CA TYR A 109 -13.77 -27.29 1.35
C TYR A 109 -12.46 -27.53 2.10
N GLY A 110 -12.45 -27.35 3.42
CA GLY A 110 -11.27 -27.56 4.26
C GLY A 110 -10.62 -28.92 4.04
N GLN A 111 -9.29 -28.97 4.10
CA GLN A 111 -8.46 -30.18 3.88
C GLN A 111 -8.57 -30.82 2.48
N THR A 112 -9.18 -30.13 1.52
CA THR A 112 -9.21 -30.57 0.12
C THR A 112 -8.29 -29.73 -0.77
N LEU A 113 -8.01 -30.23 -1.98
CA LEU A 113 -7.28 -29.48 -2.99
C LEU A 113 -7.98 -28.15 -3.35
N PRO A 114 -9.32 -28.11 -3.61
CA PRO A 114 -10.05 -26.86 -3.79
C PRO A 114 -9.87 -25.85 -2.64
N GLY A 115 -9.93 -26.31 -1.38
CA GLY A 115 -9.69 -25.45 -0.22
C GLY A 115 -8.28 -24.87 -0.19
N THR A 116 -7.27 -25.67 -0.55
CA THR A 116 -5.88 -25.22 -0.65
C THR A 116 -5.71 -24.14 -1.73
N ILE A 117 -6.29 -24.35 -2.91
CA ILE A 117 -6.26 -23.37 -4.00
C ILE A 117 -6.95 -22.08 -3.55
N ALA A 118 -8.10 -22.18 -2.89
CA ALA A 118 -8.82 -21.03 -2.36
C ALA A 118 -7.98 -20.23 -1.35
N SER A 119 -7.17 -20.87 -0.51
CA SER A 119 -6.24 -20.17 0.40
C SER A 119 -5.22 -19.31 -0.36
N PHE A 120 -4.66 -19.83 -1.46
CA PHE A 120 -3.76 -19.05 -2.32
C PHE A 120 -4.48 -17.90 -3.02
N VAL A 121 -5.71 -18.11 -3.49
CA VAL A 121 -6.53 -17.05 -4.10
C VAL A 121 -6.86 -15.96 -3.09
N SER A 122 -7.22 -16.35 -1.86
CA SER A 122 -7.49 -15.42 -0.77
C SER A 122 -6.26 -14.55 -0.50
N PHE A 123 -5.10 -15.14 -0.23
CA PHE A 123 -3.88 -14.35 0.00
C PHE A 123 -3.48 -13.52 -1.23
N GLY A 124 -3.52 -14.13 -2.42
CA GLY A 124 -3.17 -13.49 -3.69
C GLY A 124 -4.04 -12.28 -4.01
N SER A 125 -5.33 -12.31 -3.66
CA SER A 125 -6.25 -11.19 -3.87
C SER A 125 -5.86 -9.94 -3.07
N LEU A 126 -5.37 -10.08 -1.83
CA LEU A 126 -4.92 -8.96 -1.00
C LEU A 126 -3.62 -8.35 -1.55
N VAL A 127 -2.70 -9.20 -2.02
CA VAL A 127 -1.49 -8.75 -2.72
C VAL A 127 -1.87 -8.03 -4.01
N ALA A 128 -2.81 -8.58 -4.78
CA ALA A 128 -3.28 -8.01 -6.02
C ALA A 128 -4.06 -6.70 -5.79
N ALA A 129 -4.75 -6.52 -4.67
CA ALA A 129 -5.37 -5.26 -4.27
C ALA A 129 -4.34 -4.13 -4.19
N GLY A 130 -3.24 -4.35 -3.48
CA GLY A 130 -2.17 -3.36 -3.39
C GLY A 130 -1.37 -3.21 -4.69
N TRP A 131 -1.28 -4.28 -5.48
CA TRP A 131 -0.69 -4.23 -6.82
C TRP A 131 -1.48 -3.32 -7.76
N ILE A 132 -2.78 -3.55 -7.90
CA ILE A 132 -3.67 -2.75 -8.76
C ILE A 132 -3.79 -1.34 -8.19
N GLY A 133 -3.97 -1.23 -6.87
CA GLY A 133 -4.01 0.00 -6.07
C GLY A 133 -2.65 0.64 -5.79
N TRP A 134 -1.76 0.65 -6.79
CA TRP A 134 -0.35 1.05 -6.66
C TRP A 134 -0.09 2.43 -6.05
N GLN A 135 -1.09 3.32 -6.08
CA GLN A 135 -1.04 4.70 -5.58
C GLN A 135 -0.89 4.72 -4.05
N ARG A 136 -1.73 3.94 -3.34
CA ARG A 136 -1.65 3.69 -1.90
C ARG A 136 -1.86 2.20 -1.63
N PRO A 137 -0.83 1.36 -1.83
CA PRO A 137 -0.99 -0.09 -1.85
C PRO A 137 -1.54 -0.68 -0.55
N TRP A 138 -1.05 -0.18 0.60
CA TRP A 138 -1.53 -0.60 1.92
C TRP A 138 -3.01 -0.26 2.12
N LEU A 139 -3.48 0.88 1.60
CA LEU A 139 -4.86 1.33 1.72
C LEU A 139 -5.81 0.42 0.95
N TYR A 140 -5.45 0.02 -0.27
CA TYR A 140 -6.29 -0.88 -1.06
C TYR A 140 -6.29 -2.30 -0.49
N GLY A 141 -5.16 -2.80 0.03
CA GLY A 141 -5.12 -4.06 0.76
C GLY A 141 -5.97 -4.04 2.04
N LEU A 142 -5.89 -2.95 2.82
CA LEU A 142 -6.77 -2.72 3.98
C LEU A 142 -8.24 -2.69 3.55
N THR A 143 -8.57 -1.91 2.53
CA THR A 143 -9.95 -1.79 2.02
C THR A 143 -10.49 -3.14 1.55
N ALA A 144 -9.70 -3.90 0.79
CA ALA A 144 -10.07 -5.24 0.36
C ALA A 144 -10.31 -6.18 1.55
N SER A 145 -9.43 -6.17 2.55
CA SER A 145 -9.63 -6.99 3.76
C SER A 145 -10.85 -6.58 4.58
N VAL A 146 -11.12 -5.29 4.74
CA VAL A 146 -12.27 -4.79 5.51
C VAL A 146 -13.58 -5.14 4.80
N ILE A 147 -13.66 -4.88 3.49
CA ILE A 147 -14.85 -5.21 2.69
C ILE A 147 -15.04 -6.72 2.66
N GLY A 148 -13.98 -7.46 2.39
CA GLY A 148 -14.03 -8.92 2.35
C GLY A 148 -14.46 -9.50 3.69
N TYR A 149 -13.93 -8.97 4.79
CA TYR A 149 -14.30 -9.39 6.14
C TYR A 149 -15.75 -9.05 6.48
N ALA A 150 -16.24 -7.88 6.05
CA ALA A 150 -17.64 -7.50 6.21
C ALA A 150 -18.58 -8.44 5.43
N ILE A 151 -18.15 -8.99 4.29
CA ILE A 151 -18.90 -10.00 3.53
C ILE A 151 -18.81 -11.38 4.20
N PHE A 152 -17.64 -11.76 4.73
CA PHE A 152 -17.44 -13.04 5.41
C PHE A 152 -18.16 -13.12 6.76
N SER A 153 -18.22 -12.03 7.52
CA SER A 153 -18.82 -11.97 8.86
C SER A 153 -20.28 -12.51 8.91
N PRO A 154 -21.22 -12.08 8.06
CA PRO A 154 -22.57 -12.63 8.05
C PRO A 154 -22.58 -14.11 7.67
N PHE A 155 -21.73 -14.56 6.74
CA PHE A 155 -21.59 -15.99 6.44
C PHE A 155 -21.15 -16.76 7.69
N PHE A 156 -20.13 -16.27 8.40
CA PHE A 156 -19.65 -16.90 9.62
C PHE A 156 -20.76 -16.98 10.67
N VAL A 157 -21.46 -15.89 10.94
CA VAL A 157 -22.55 -15.83 11.94
C VAL A 157 -23.69 -16.79 11.59
N LEU A 158 -24.08 -16.88 10.31
CA LEU A 158 -25.24 -17.66 9.88
C LEU A 158 -24.95 -19.16 9.74
N TYR A 159 -23.73 -19.52 9.31
CA TYR A 159 -23.41 -20.91 8.94
C TYR A 159 -22.42 -21.60 9.88
N VAL A 160 -21.51 -20.85 10.51
CA VAL A 160 -20.49 -21.39 11.42
C VAL A 160 -20.86 -21.15 12.88
N GLY A 161 -21.41 -19.98 13.19
CA GLY A 161 -21.88 -19.58 14.52
C GLY A 161 -22.79 -20.60 15.22
N PRO A 162 -23.79 -21.18 14.54
CA PRO A 162 -24.66 -22.19 15.14
C PRO A 162 -23.91 -23.47 15.56
N GLN A 163 -22.85 -23.84 14.85
CA GLN A 163 -22.02 -25.01 15.18
C GLN A 163 -21.14 -24.75 16.40
N VAL A 164 -20.66 -23.51 16.57
CA VAL A 164 -19.92 -23.08 17.77
C VAL A 164 -20.85 -23.03 18.98
N ALA A 165 -22.07 -22.50 18.80
CA ALA A 165 -23.07 -22.44 19.85
C ALA A 165 -23.54 -23.84 20.31
N SER A 166 -23.71 -24.78 19.39
CA SER A 166 -24.10 -26.16 19.72
C SER A 166 -23.02 -26.94 20.48
N GLN A 167 -21.76 -26.52 20.40
CA GLN A 167 -20.64 -27.05 21.18
C GLN A 167 -20.47 -26.36 22.55
N GLY A 168 -21.44 -25.54 22.98
CA GLY A 168 -21.40 -24.83 24.26
C GLY A 168 -20.70 -23.46 24.20
N GLY A 169 -20.39 -22.95 23.00
CA GLY A 169 -19.83 -21.62 22.83
C GLY A 169 -20.85 -20.51 23.13
N SER A 170 -20.41 -19.46 23.82
CA SER A 170 -21.25 -18.28 24.10
C SER A 170 -21.28 -17.29 22.92
N THR A 171 -22.32 -16.47 22.85
CA THR A 171 -22.42 -15.38 21.85
C THR A 171 -21.26 -14.38 21.99
N SER A 172 -20.73 -14.19 23.20
CA SER A 172 -19.55 -13.35 23.43
C SER A 172 -18.30 -13.94 22.78
N ALA A 173 -18.13 -15.26 22.77
CA ALA A 173 -16.99 -15.92 22.10
C ALA A 173 -17.05 -15.72 20.58
N ILE A 174 -18.24 -15.75 19.98
CA ILE A 174 -18.43 -15.46 18.54
C ILE A 174 -18.06 -13.99 18.25
N ALA A 175 -18.53 -13.05 19.08
CA ALA A 175 -18.23 -11.63 18.91
C ALA A 175 -16.73 -11.34 19.09
N GLU A 176 -16.09 -11.94 20.09
CA GLU A 176 -14.66 -11.83 20.33
C GLU A 176 -13.84 -12.41 19.17
N PHE A 177 -14.21 -13.59 18.69
CA PHE A 177 -13.60 -14.20 17.52
C PHE A 177 -13.67 -13.26 16.30
N LEU A 178 -14.83 -12.67 16.05
CA LEU A 178 -15.02 -11.74 14.93
C LEU A 178 -14.21 -10.45 15.10
N ALA A 179 -14.15 -9.90 16.32
CA ALA A 179 -13.39 -8.68 16.59
C ALA A 179 -11.88 -8.92 16.41
N VAL A 180 -11.36 -10.00 16.99
CA VAL A 180 -9.93 -10.34 16.93
C VAL A 180 -9.53 -10.72 15.51
N ASN A 181 -10.29 -11.58 14.84
CA ASN A 181 -10.00 -11.95 13.44
C ASN A 181 -10.16 -10.75 12.51
N GLY A 182 -11.18 -9.92 12.66
CA GLY A 182 -11.36 -8.73 11.83
C GLY A 182 -10.18 -7.78 11.93
N THR A 183 -9.70 -7.54 13.16
CA THR A 183 -8.51 -6.71 13.40
C THR A 183 -7.26 -7.33 12.78
N MET A 184 -7.06 -8.63 12.95
CA MET A 184 -5.94 -9.35 12.35
C MET A 184 -5.98 -9.29 10.82
N GLN A 185 -7.15 -9.48 10.21
CA GLN A 185 -7.33 -9.42 8.77
C GLN A 185 -7.07 -8.01 8.22
N ALA A 186 -7.45 -6.96 8.95
CA ALA A 186 -7.11 -5.59 8.58
C ALA A 186 -5.59 -5.35 8.54
N VAL A 187 -4.85 -5.89 9.52
CA VAL A 187 -3.38 -5.83 9.56
C VAL A 187 -2.77 -6.63 8.40
N ILE A 188 -3.21 -7.87 8.21
CA ILE A 188 -2.74 -8.75 7.11
C ILE A 188 -3.01 -8.10 5.75
N GLY A 189 -4.23 -7.58 5.54
CA GLY A 189 -4.60 -6.88 4.31
C GLY A 189 -3.72 -5.67 4.04
N SER A 190 -3.45 -4.87 5.07
CA SER A 190 -2.55 -3.70 4.96
C SER A 190 -1.14 -4.11 4.53
N LEU A 191 -0.58 -5.14 5.16
CA LEU A 191 0.77 -5.64 4.87
C LEU A 191 0.85 -6.32 3.50
N ALA A 192 -0.13 -7.16 3.15
CA ALA A 192 -0.20 -7.82 1.85
C ALA A 192 -0.36 -6.80 0.71
N GLY A 193 -1.21 -5.79 0.91
CA GLY A 193 -1.35 -4.68 -0.04
C GLY A 193 -0.07 -3.88 -0.18
N PHE A 194 0.59 -3.54 0.94
CA PHE A 194 1.91 -2.89 0.90
C PHE A 194 2.92 -3.71 0.06
N TYR A 195 3.00 -5.02 0.32
CA TYR A 195 3.88 -5.92 -0.40
C TYR A 195 3.56 -6.00 -1.90
N GLY A 196 2.29 -6.09 -2.28
CA GLY A 196 1.87 -6.09 -3.68
C GLY A 196 2.26 -4.82 -4.43
N GLY A 197 2.08 -3.66 -3.80
CA GLY A 197 2.55 -2.39 -4.38
C GLY A 197 4.06 -2.30 -4.50
N TYR A 198 4.78 -2.80 -3.49
CA TYR A 198 6.24 -2.88 -3.49
C TYR A 198 6.76 -3.72 -4.67
N LEU A 199 6.21 -4.92 -4.86
CA LEU A 199 6.59 -5.79 -5.98
C LEU A 199 6.33 -5.11 -7.34
N ARG A 200 5.17 -4.46 -7.51
CA ARG A 200 4.87 -3.75 -8.76
C ARG A 200 5.89 -2.67 -9.08
N ARG A 201 6.29 -1.89 -8.07
CA ARG A 201 7.29 -0.82 -8.22
C ARG A 201 8.67 -1.39 -8.57
N ARG A 202 9.06 -2.50 -7.94
CA ARG A 202 10.32 -3.19 -8.23
C ARG A 202 10.39 -3.72 -9.66
N MET A 203 9.32 -4.32 -10.16
CA MET A 203 9.32 -4.82 -11.55
C MET A 203 9.26 -3.71 -12.61
N ALA A 204 8.75 -2.54 -12.22
CA ALA A 204 8.74 -1.34 -13.05
C ALA A 204 10.07 -0.57 -13.04
N ASP A 205 11.00 -0.93 -12.16
CA ASP A 205 12.28 -0.23 -12.00
C ASP A 205 13.23 -0.52 -13.18
N PRO A 206 13.56 0.49 -14.01
CA PRO A 206 14.47 0.31 -15.14
C PRO A 206 15.92 0.08 -14.70
N THR A 207 16.31 0.47 -13.48
CA THR A 207 17.68 0.27 -12.98
C THR A 207 17.98 -1.20 -12.71
N LEU A 208 16.98 -1.96 -12.22
CA LEU A 208 17.08 -3.41 -12.06
C LEU A 208 17.19 -4.14 -13.40
N ARG A 209 16.58 -3.61 -14.48
CA ARG A 209 16.70 -4.20 -15.83
C ARG A 209 18.07 -3.98 -16.48
N ARG A 210 18.77 -2.90 -16.13
CA ARG A 210 20.11 -2.58 -16.67
C ARG A 210 21.25 -3.38 -16.01
N ALA A 211 20.99 -3.98 -14.85
CA ALA A 211 21.98 -4.76 -14.12
C ALA A 211 22.17 -6.19 -14.66
N THR A 212 21.31 -6.67 -15.56
CA THR A 212 21.54 -7.94 -16.27
C THR A 212 22.68 -7.71 -17.25
N PRO A 213 23.87 -8.30 -17.06
CA PRO A 213 24.94 -8.18 -18.04
C PRO A 213 24.40 -8.83 -19.31
N GLN A 214 24.26 -8.05 -20.39
CA GLN A 214 24.20 -8.63 -21.72
C GLN A 214 25.43 -9.54 -21.82
N SER A 215 25.19 -10.85 -21.79
CA SER A 215 26.21 -11.82 -22.13
C SER A 215 26.69 -11.43 -23.51
N ARG A 216 27.92 -10.93 -23.53
CA ARG A 216 28.68 -10.49 -24.68
C ARG A 216 28.72 -11.68 -25.66
N ARG A 217 27.75 -11.76 -26.56
CA ARG A 217 27.84 -12.65 -27.74
C ARG A 217 28.89 -12.03 -28.65
N ARG A 218 30.11 -12.54 -28.51
CA ARG A 218 31.04 -12.67 -29.63
C ARG A 218 30.61 -13.86 -30.47
#